data_AF-A0A7V5C3E3-F1
#
_entry.id   AF-A0A7V5C3E3-F1
#
_cell.length_a   1.000
_cell.length_b   1.000
_cell.length_c   1.000
_cell.angle_alpha   90.00
_cell.angle_beta   90.00
_cell.angle_gamma   90.00
#
_symmetry.space_group_name_H-M   'P 1'
#
loop_
_entity.id
_entity.type
_entity.pdbx_description
1 polymer ?
#
loop_
_entity_poly.entity_id
_entity_poly.type
_entity_poly.pdbx_seq_one_letter_code
_entity_poly.pdbx_strand_id
1 'polypeptide(L)'
;MGPLKFDERLLGKGAQVGNDSWFSLSVKQLGLKVMLNPQAMVDHFPAERADGARDSLTKEKCFENTANYVAISVSNQNLWTKFKFIIFHLLIGNRFCPGVFYFAHGLVKRPKELPTIVRGGWSGFFAGLKLSKEFEKTPPRFATGPINNKGM
;
A
#
# COMPACT_ATOMS: atom_id res chain seq x y z
N MET A 1 -16.94 16.57 12.73
CA MET A 1 -16.30 15.51 11.93
C MET A 1 -15.50 14.64 12.89
N GLY A 2 -15.69 13.32 12.89
CA GLY A 2 -14.85 12.41 13.69
C GLY A 2 -13.40 12.40 13.18
N PRO A 3 -12.46 11.73 13.85
CA PRO A 3 -11.08 11.62 13.36
C PRO A 3 -10.99 10.72 12.13
N LEU A 4 -10.11 11.07 11.17
CA LEU A 4 -9.61 10.15 10.15
C LEU A 4 -8.85 9.02 10.86
N LYS A 5 -9.11 7.78 10.46
CA LYS A 5 -8.44 6.60 11.01
C LYS A 5 -7.64 5.90 9.93
N PHE A 6 -6.59 5.20 10.36
CA PHE A 6 -5.89 4.25 9.50
C PHE A 6 -6.81 3.08 9.12
N ASP A 7 -6.64 2.56 7.91
CA ASP A 7 -7.50 1.51 7.37
C ASP A 7 -6.94 0.14 7.74
N GLU A 8 -7.59 -0.52 8.69
CA GLU A 8 -7.14 -1.81 9.24
C GLU A 8 -7.14 -2.95 8.22
N ARG A 9 -7.75 -2.77 7.04
CA ARG A 9 -7.77 -3.78 5.97
C ARG A 9 -6.43 -3.90 5.21
N LEU A 10 -5.53 -2.93 5.35
CA LEU A 10 -4.18 -3.04 4.77
C LEU A 10 -3.44 -4.22 5.40
N LEU A 11 -2.71 -4.97 4.58
CA LEU A 11 -1.99 -6.16 5.02
C LEU A 11 -0.64 -5.81 5.66
N GLY A 12 -0.09 -6.73 6.45
CA GLY A 12 1.20 -6.57 7.15
C GLY A 12 1.06 -6.44 8.67
N LYS A 13 2.18 -6.62 9.37
CA LYS A 13 2.30 -6.49 10.83
C LYS A 13 2.96 -5.17 11.22
N GLY A 14 2.53 -4.57 12.33
CA GLY A 14 3.05 -3.28 12.81
C GLY A 14 2.56 -2.12 11.95
N ALA A 15 3.49 -1.30 11.45
CA ALA A 15 3.15 -0.28 10.46
C ALA A 15 2.84 -0.94 9.11
N GLN A 16 1.55 -1.15 8.84
CA GLN A 16 1.05 -1.72 7.58
C GLN A 16 1.63 -0.96 6.38
N VAL A 17 2.20 -1.69 5.41
CA VAL A 17 2.88 -1.07 4.28
C VAL A 17 1.87 -0.29 3.43
N GLY A 18 2.17 0.98 3.17
CA GLY A 18 1.31 1.85 2.38
C GLY A 18 0.23 2.58 3.18
N ASN A 19 0.18 2.40 4.51
CA ASN A 19 -0.76 3.12 5.38
C ASN A 19 -0.67 4.64 5.20
N ASP A 20 0.55 5.20 5.20
CA ASP A 20 0.76 6.64 4.98
C ASP A 20 0.27 7.10 3.61
N SER A 21 0.46 6.29 2.57
CA SER A 21 0.00 6.59 1.21
C SER A 21 -1.53 6.60 1.13
N TRP A 22 -2.17 5.60 1.73
CA TRP A 22 -3.62 5.51 1.77
C TRP A 22 -4.25 6.63 2.59
N PHE A 23 -3.68 6.93 3.75
CA PHE A 23 -4.11 8.03 4.61
C PHE A 23 -3.98 9.37 3.88
N SER A 24 -2.84 9.62 3.22
CA SER A 24 -2.60 10.85 2.45
C SER A 24 -3.59 11.01 1.28
N LEU A 25 -3.91 9.93 0.58
CA LEU A 25 -4.94 9.93 -0.47
C LEU A 25 -6.32 10.25 0.12
N SER A 26 -6.64 9.68 1.28
CA SER A 26 -7.91 9.95 1.98
C SER A 26 -8.03 11.42 2.41
N VAL A 27 -6.96 12.01 2.96
CA VAL A 27 -6.87 13.45 3.28
C VAL A 27 -7.13 14.29 2.01
N LYS A 28 -6.47 13.95 0.89
CA LYS A 28 -6.65 14.66 -0.38
C LYS A 28 -8.08 14.54 -0.92
N GLN A 29 -8.71 13.37 -0.83
CA GLN A 29 -10.09 13.15 -1.27
C GLN A 29 -11.11 13.96 -0.49
N LEU A 30 -10.80 14.31 0.77
CA LEU A 30 -11.61 15.20 1.60
C LEU A 30 -11.41 16.69 1.29
N GLY A 31 -10.57 17.03 0.30
CA GLY A 31 -10.24 18.42 -0.02
C GLY A 31 -9.29 19.09 0.98
N LEU A 32 -8.74 18.32 1.93
CA LEU A 32 -7.77 18.81 2.91
C LEU A 32 -6.38 18.89 2.28
N LYS A 33 -5.57 19.85 2.73
CA LYS A 33 -4.19 20.04 2.28
C LYS A 33 -3.24 19.63 3.39
N VAL A 34 -2.24 18.82 3.04
CA VAL A 34 -1.09 18.54 3.91
C VAL A 34 -0.09 19.68 3.73
N MET A 35 0.27 20.34 4.83
CA MET A 35 1.27 21.42 4.84
C MET A 35 2.49 20.97 5.65
N LEU A 36 3.68 21.15 5.07
CA LEU A 36 4.93 20.96 5.78
C LEU A 36 5.32 22.28 6.45
N ASN A 37 5.50 22.27 7.77
CA ASN A 37 6.08 23.40 8.48
C ASN A 37 7.59 23.16 8.65
N PRO A 38 8.47 23.89 7.95
CA PRO A 38 9.92 23.68 8.04
C PRO A 38 10.50 24.02 9.42
N GLN A 39 9.79 24.79 10.25
CA GLN A 39 10.19 25.10 11.62
C GLN A 39 9.80 24.01 12.62
N ALA A 40 8.92 23.09 12.23
CA ALA A 40 8.56 21.94 13.05
C ALA A 40 9.59 20.83 12.87
N MET A 41 10.69 20.91 13.62
CA MET A 41 11.72 19.88 13.66
C MET A 41 11.33 18.77 14.64
N VAL A 42 11.41 17.52 14.19
CA VAL A 42 11.16 16.33 15.00
C VAL A 42 12.30 15.34 14.77
N ASP A 43 12.96 14.92 15.84
CA ASP A 43 14.00 13.89 15.77
C ASP A 43 13.37 12.52 15.49
N HIS A 44 13.71 11.92 14.34
CA HIS A 44 13.19 10.62 13.96
C HIS A 44 14.17 9.51 14.35
N PHE A 45 13.87 8.80 15.43
CA PHE A 45 14.62 7.60 15.81
C PHE A 45 14.15 6.38 15.01
N PRO A 46 15.04 5.59 14.40
CA PRO A 46 14.65 4.40 13.65
C PRO A 46 14.03 3.38 14.61
N ALA A 47 12.79 2.96 14.32
CA ALA A 47 12.14 1.87 15.03
C ALA A 47 12.56 0.51 14.47
N GLU A 48 12.53 -0.52 15.32
CA GLU A 48 12.68 -1.90 14.89
C GLU A 48 11.53 -2.31 13.96
N ARG A 49 11.85 -3.08 12.91
CA ARG A 49 10.88 -3.46 11.88
C ARG A 49 10.16 -4.76 12.24
N ALA A 50 8.84 -4.67 12.38
CA ALA A 50 7.99 -5.84 12.58
C ALA A 50 7.91 -6.77 11.35
N ASP A 51 8.20 -6.27 10.13
CA ASP A 51 8.11 -7.00 8.86
C ASP A 51 9.47 -7.60 8.40
N GLY A 52 10.43 -7.70 9.32
CA GLY A 52 11.76 -8.26 9.10
C GLY A 52 12.68 -7.36 8.26
N ALA A 53 13.78 -7.94 7.76
CA ALA A 53 14.80 -7.21 7.01
C ALA A 53 14.24 -6.50 5.76
N ARG A 54 14.78 -5.31 5.45
CA ARG A 54 14.31 -4.46 4.33
C ARG A 54 14.44 -5.13 2.96
N ASP A 55 15.44 -6.00 2.83
CA ASP A 55 15.79 -6.67 1.58
C ASP A 55 15.35 -8.14 1.56
N SER A 56 14.60 -8.59 2.58
CA SER A 56 13.97 -9.90 2.51
C SER A 56 12.89 -9.92 1.42
N LEU A 57 12.88 -10.99 0.63
CA LEU A 57 11.94 -11.20 -0.47
C LEU A 57 11.16 -12.48 -0.23
N THR A 58 10.58 -12.57 0.97
CA THR A 58 9.70 -13.69 1.32
C THR A 58 8.40 -13.61 0.51
N LYS A 59 7.74 -14.77 0.34
CA LYS A 59 6.45 -14.84 -0.36
C LYS A 59 5.42 -13.90 0.27
N GLU A 60 5.33 -13.93 1.60
CA GLU A 60 4.40 -13.12 2.40
C GLU A 60 4.64 -11.63 2.17
N LYS A 61 5.89 -11.19 2.28
CA LYS A 61 6.24 -9.78 2.10
C LYS A 61 5.92 -9.29 0.68
N CYS A 62 6.22 -10.10 -0.34
CA CYS A 62 5.87 -9.79 -1.72
C CYS A 62 4.36 -9.71 -1.92
N PHE A 63 3.60 -10.61 -1.28
CA PHE A 63 2.14 -10.63 -1.31
C PHE A 63 1.54 -9.38 -0.67
N GLU A 64 1.87 -9.10 0.59
CA GLU A 64 1.33 -7.98 1.36
C GLU A 64 1.68 -6.62 0.71
N ASN A 65 2.95 -6.43 0.32
CA ASN A 65 3.40 -5.20 -0.33
C ASN A 65 2.65 -4.98 -1.65
N THR A 66 2.51 -6.03 -2.47
CA THR A 66 1.85 -5.90 -3.77
C THR A 66 0.36 -5.69 -3.61
N ALA A 67 -0.30 -6.43 -2.72
CA ALA A 67 -1.74 -6.29 -2.47
C ALA A 67 -2.09 -4.88 -2.02
N ASN A 68 -1.37 -4.33 -1.04
CA ASN A 68 -1.59 -2.97 -0.57
C ASN A 68 -1.28 -1.95 -1.66
N TYR A 69 -0.15 -2.08 -2.36
CA TYR A 69 0.24 -1.14 -3.41
C TYR A 69 -0.77 -1.09 -4.56
N VAL A 70 -1.24 -2.24 -5.02
CA VAL A 70 -2.26 -2.34 -6.07
C VAL A 70 -3.58 -1.75 -5.57
N ALA A 71 -4.04 -2.14 -4.38
CA ALA A 71 -5.28 -1.64 -3.82
C ALA A 71 -5.28 -0.10 -3.73
N ILE A 72 -4.23 0.48 -3.18
CA ILE A 72 -4.07 1.93 -3.03
C ILE A 72 -4.02 2.62 -4.40
N SER A 73 -3.25 2.07 -5.35
CA SER A 73 -2.98 2.73 -6.63
C SER A 73 -4.17 2.74 -7.57
N VAL A 74 -5.04 1.72 -7.50
CA VAL A 74 -6.19 1.61 -8.41
C VAL A 74 -7.50 2.14 -7.81
N SER A 75 -7.60 2.21 -6.48
CA SER A 75 -8.83 2.67 -5.82
C SER A 75 -9.16 4.12 -6.18
N ASN A 76 -10.43 4.36 -6.51
CA ASN A 76 -10.97 5.68 -6.86
C ASN A 76 -10.29 6.32 -8.08
N GLN A 77 -9.61 5.53 -8.92
CA GLN A 77 -9.05 5.98 -10.19
C GLN A 77 -10.03 5.74 -11.35
N ASN A 78 -9.93 6.59 -12.38
CA ASN A 78 -10.65 6.36 -13.63
C ASN A 78 -10.11 5.12 -14.37
N LEU A 79 -10.89 4.61 -15.33
CA LEU A 79 -10.60 3.37 -16.03
C LEU A 79 -9.29 3.43 -16.84
N TRP A 80 -8.94 4.60 -17.40
CA TRP A 80 -7.73 4.78 -18.18
C TRP A 80 -6.46 4.71 -17.32
N THR A 81 -6.49 5.32 -16.13
CA THR A 81 -5.40 5.21 -15.15
C THR A 81 -5.24 3.77 -14.67
N LYS A 82 -6.35 3.08 -14.39
CA LYS A 82 -6.32 1.64 -14.04
C LYS A 82 -5.69 0.80 -15.16
N PHE A 83 -6.06 1.06 -16.42
CA PHE A 83 -5.49 0.37 -17.57
C PHE A 83 -3.97 0.60 -17.70
N LYS A 84 -3.52 1.87 -17.65
CA LYS A 84 -2.07 2.20 -17.66
C LYS A 84 -1.31 1.51 -16.53
N PHE A 85 -1.89 1.46 -15.34
CA PHE A 85 -1.31 0.80 -14.18
C PHE A 85 -1.13 -0.71 -14.40
N ILE A 86 -2.11 -1.38 -15.01
CA ILE A 86 -2.04 -2.81 -15.35
C ILE A 86 -0.95 -3.04 -16.41
N ILE A 87 -0.92 -2.23 -17.48
CA ILE A 87 0.12 -2.32 -18.51
C ILE A 87 1.52 -2.13 -17.90
N PHE A 88 1.69 -1.13 -17.02
CA PHE A 88 2.94 -0.93 -16.31
C PHE A 88 3.33 -2.17 -15.48
N HIS A 89 2.40 -2.79 -14.76
CA HIS A 89 2.70 -3.99 -13.97
C HIS A 89 3.10 -5.19 -14.82
N LEU A 90 2.46 -5.37 -15.98
CA LEU A 90 2.79 -6.45 -16.91
C LEU A 90 4.17 -6.26 -17.54
N LEU A 91 4.46 -5.06 -18.04
CA LEU A 91 5.70 -4.78 -18.78
C LEU A 91 6.90 -4.59 -17.84
N ILE A 92 6.70 -3.83 -16.77
CA ILE A 92 7.77 -3.42 -15.87
C ILE A 92 7.55 -4.10 -14.51
N GLY A 93 6.45 -3.77 -13.83
CA GLY A 93 6.20 -4.19 -12.45
C GLY A 93 7.16 -3.54 -11.48
N ASN A 94 7.46 -4.22 -10.39
CA ASN A 94 8.38 -3.75 -9.36
C ASN A 94 9.14 -4.92 -8.71
N ARG A 95 9.95 -4.62 -7.69
CA ARG A 95 10.78 -5.63 -7.02
C ARG A 95 10.00 -6.74 -6.30
N PHE A 96 8.74 -6.51 -5.94
CA PHE A 96 7.87 -7.43 -5.22
C PHE A 96 6.86 -8.13 -6.14
N CYS A 97 6.52 -7.54 -7.28
CA CYS A 97 5.68 -8.12 -8.32
C CYS A 97 6.29 -7.84 -9.70
N PRO A 98 7.13 -8.74 -10.22
CA PRO A 98 7.88 -8.51 -11.44
C PRO A 98 6.99 -8.63 -12.68
N GLY A 99 7.02 -7.58 -13.51
CA GLY A 99 6.63 -7.66 -14.91
C GLY A 99 7.78 -8.21 -15.76
N VAL A 100 7.66 -8.15 -17.08
CA VAL A 100 8.66 -8.70 -18.02
C VAL A 100 10.08 -8.21 -17.72
N PHE A 101 10.26 -6.90 -17.54
CA PHE A 101 11.57 -6.32 -17.24
C PHE A 101 12.16 -6.83 -15.91
N TYR A 102 11.41 -6.71 -14.81
CA TYR A 102 11.91 -7.13 -13.50
C TYR A 102 12.06 -8.65 -13.37
N PHE A 103 11.31 -9.43 -14.17
CA PHE A 103 11.47 -10.87 -14.28
C PHE A 103 12.82 -11.20 -14.93
N ALA A 104 13.12 -10.61 -16.10
CA ALA A 104 14.40 -10.78 -16.78
C ALA A 104 15.59 -10.33 -15.90
N HIS A 105 15.47 -9.17 -15.27
CA HIS A 105 16.46 -8.69 -14.29
C HIS A 105 16.61 -9.66 -13.10
N GLY A 106 15.51 -10.25 -12.63
CA GLY A 106 15.49 -11.22 -11.54
C GLY A 106 16.20 -12.53 -11.87
N LEU A 107 16.09 -13.01 -13.12
CA LEU A 107 16.82 -14.20 -13.58
C LEU A 107 18.34 -14.02 -13.45
N VAL A 108 18.85 -12.80 -13.67
CA VAL A 108 20.28 -12.50 -13.57
C VAL A 108 20.70 -12.24 -12.13
N LYS A 109 19.94 -11.43 -11.38
CA LYS A 109 20.40 -10.93 -10.06
C LYS A 109 20.02 -11.81 -8.88
N ARG A 110 18.93 -12.59 -8.99
CA ARG A 110 18.32 -13.33 -7.87
C ARG A 110 17.47 -14.51 -8.35
N PRO A 111 18.05 -15.45 -9.10
CA PRO A 111 17.30 -16.56 -9.70
C PRO A 111 16.67 -17.48 -8.65
N LYS A 112 17.26 -17.59 -7.46
CA LYS A 112 16.77 -18.46 -6.38
C LYS A 112 15.49 -17.91 -5.74
N GLU A 113 15.41 -16.60 -5.57
CA GLU A 113 14.27 -15.91 -4.96
C GLU A 113 13.15 -15.63 -5.97
N LEU A 114 13.45 -15.59 -7.27
CA LEU A 114 12.50 -15.21 -8.32
C LEU A 114 11.17 -15.99 -8.27
N PRO A 115 11.13 -17.32 -8.12
CA PRO A 115 9.85 -18.04 -8.04
C PRO A 115 9.00 -17.61 -6.84
N THR A 116 9.62 -17.31 -5.71
CA THR A 116 8.96 -16.82 -4.49
C THR A 116 8.38 -15.44 -4.72
N ILE A 117 9.16 -14.55 -5.34
CA ILE A 117 8.74 -13.18 -5.69
C ILE A 117 7.59 -13.20 -6.68
N VAL A 118 7.69 -14.00 -7.76
CA VAL A 118 6.65 -14.11 -8.79
C VAL A 118 5.35 -14.61 -8.19
N ARG A 119 5.41 -15.71 -7.40
CA ARG A 119 4.21 -16.28 -6.78
C ARG A 119 3.55 -15.31 -5.80
N GLY A 120 4.33 -14.74 -4.87
CA GLY A 120 3.82 -13.80 -3.87
C GLY A 120 3.30 -12.51 -4.52
N GLY A 121 4.07 -11.93 -5.43
CA GLY A 121 3.73 -10.71 -6.14
C GLY A 121 2.44 -10.83 -6.94
N TRP A 122 2.34 -11.80 -7.85
CA TRP A 122 1.15 -11.94 -8.68
C TRP A 122 -0.10 -12.38 -7.89
N SER A 123 0.04 -13.23 -6.87
CA SER A 123 -1.10 -13.50 -5.97
C SER A 123 -1.53 -12.24 -5.20
N GLY A 124 -0.56 -11.42 -4.79
CA GLY A 124 -0.79 -10.12 -4.16
C GLY A 124 -1.48 -9.15 -5.10
N PHE A 125 -1.12 -9.15 -6.39
CA PHE A 125 -1.72 -8.29 -7.40
C PHE A 125 -3.23 -8.53 -7.52
N PHE A 126 -3.66 -9.79 -7.65
CA PHE A 126 -5.08 -10.13 -7.72
C PHE A 126 -5.81 -9.86 -6.40
N ALA A 127 -5.17 -10.13 -5.25
CA ALA A 127 -5.72 -9.78 -3.95
C ALA A 127 -5.91 -8.26 -3.80
N GLY A 128 -4.96 -7.45 -4.26
CA GLY A 128 -5.03 -6.00 -4.27
C GLY A 128 -6.14 -5.45 -5.16
N LEU A 129 -6.38 -6.06 -6.33
CA LEU A 129 -7.54 -5.71 -7.17
C LEU A 129 -8.88 -6.00 -6.46
N LYS A 130 -8.96 -7.08 -5.67
CA LYS A 130 -10.14 -7.37 -4.85
C LYS A 130 -10.29 -6.35 -3.72
N LEU A 131 -9.21 -6.09 -2.98
CA LEU A 131 -9.18 -5.12 -1.88
C LEU A 131 -9.53 -3.70 -2.35
N SER A 132 -9.11 -3.30 -3.55
CA SER A 132 -9.50 -2.01 -4.13
C SER A 132 -11.01 -1.84 -4.27
N LYS A 133 -11.72 -2.91 -4.66
CA LYS A 133 -13.19 -2.86 -4.74
C LYS A 133 -13.83 -2.67 -3.36
N GLU A 134 -13.19 -3.17 -2.30
CA GLU A 134 -13.65 -2.96 -0.92
C GLU A 134 -13.39 -1.51 -0.48
N PHE A 135 -12.25 -0.92 -0.84
CA PHE A 135 -11.96 0.49 -0.61
C PHE A 135 -12.95 1.42 -1.32
N GLU A 136 -13.35 1.09 -2.55
CA GLU A 136 -14.32 1.87 -3.31
C GLU A 136 -15.74 1.77 -2.73
N LYS A 137 -16.14 0.60 -2.20
CA LYS A 137 -17.45 0.42 -1.55
C LYS A 137 -17.54 1.14 -0.20
N THR A 138 -16.49 1.05 0.59
CA THR A 138 -16.41 1.65 1.92
C THR A 138 -15.10 2.44 2.02
N PRO A 139 -15.07 3.68 1.49
CA PRO A 139 -13.90 4.53 1.64
C PRO A 139 -13.65 4.83 3.12
N PRO A 140 -12.42 5.19 3.53
CA PRO A 140 -12.11 5.54 4.90
C PRO A 140 -13.02 6.70 5.33
N ARG A 141 -14.01 6.40 6.16
CA ARG A 141 -14.90 7.42 6.72
C ARG A 141 -14.26 7.93 8.01
N PHE A 142 -14.50 9.21 8.31
CA PHE A 142 -14.44 9.66 9.69
C PHE A 142 -15.28 8.72 10.56
N ALA A 143 -14.84 8.44 11.79
CA ALA A 143 -15.65 7.65 12.71
C ALA A 143 -17.06 8.27 12.80
N THR A 144 -18.06 7.62 12.21
CA THR A 144 -19.48 7.93 12.45
C THR A 144 -19.91 7.21 13.72
N GLY A 145 -19.25 7.54 14.82
CA GLY A 145 -19.75 7.26 16.16
C GLY A 145 -20.19 8.59 16.78
N PRO A 146 -21.24 8.60 17.64
CA PRO A 146 -21.50 9.78 18.45
C PRO A 146 -20.21 10.16 19.17
N ILE A 147 -19.86 11.44 19.14
CA ILE A 147 -18.88 12.00 20.07
C ILE A 147 -19.56 11.84 21.44
N ASN A 148 -19.24 10.76 22.14
CA ASN A 148 -19.69 10.58 23.50
C ASN A 148 -18.86 11.57 24.32
N ASN A 149 -19.39 12.79 24.49
CA ASN A 149 -18.92 13.74 25.49
C ASN A 149 -19.16 13.12 26.87
N LYS A 150 -18.27 12.23 27.29
CA LYS A 150 -18.19 11.78 28.68
C LYS A 150 -16.76 11.98 29.19
N GLY A 151 -16.62 13.15 29.83
CA GLY A 151 -15.62 13.56 30.82
C GLY A 151 -14.20 13.82 30.31
N MET A 152 -13.48 14.89 30.65
CA MET A 152 -13.56 15.82 31.80
C MET A 152 -13.94 15.20 33.14
#